data_AF-A0A418MGC0-F1
#
_entry.id   AF-A0A418MGC0-F1
#
_cell.length_a   1.000
_cell.length_b   1.000
_cell.length_c   1.000
_cell.angle_alpha   90.00
_cell.angle_beta   90.00
_cell.angle_gamma   90.00
#
_symmetry.space_group_name_H-M   'P 1'
#
loop_
_entity.id
_entity.type
_entity.pdbx_description
1 polymer ?
#
loop_
_entity_poly.entity_id
_entity_poly.type
_entity_poly.pdbx_seq_one_letter_code
_entity_poly.pdbx_strand_id
1 'polypeptide(L)'
;MFKRLEGTDAEQFQRFITDENTIILVDGTPYLVARLPFMNEIGLEIESDPALKASIERAKQDIKAGRVYSTEEAIEMLERGEFGP
;
A
#
# COMPACT_ATOMS: atom_id res chain seq x y z
N MET A 1 -8.59 -21.49 10.46
CA MET A 1 -9.71 -21.91 9.59
C MET A 1 -10.65 -20.72 9.48
N PHE A 2 -10.72 -20.06 8.32
CA PHE A 2 -11.62 -18.92 8.14
C PHE A 2 -13.04 -19.44 7.93
N LYS A 3 -13.95 -19.07 8.82
CA LYS A 3 -15.39 -19.35 8.62
C LYS A 3 -15.95 -18.29 7.69
N ARG A 4 -16.72 -18.74 6.71
CA ARG A 4 -17.46 -17.86 5.82
C ARG A 4 -18.68 -17.32 6.58
N LEU A 5 -18.83 -16.01 6.63
CA LEU A 5 -20.03 -15.36 7.15
C LEU A 5 -21.07 -15.31 6.03
N GLU A 6 -22.32 -15.64 6.35
CA GLU A 6 -23.44 -15.66 5.40
C GLU A 6 -24.68 -15.01 6.03
N GLY A 7 -25.63 -14.59 5.19
CA GLY A 7 -26.87 -13.98 5.64
C GLY A 7 -26.67 -12.63 6.33
N THR A 8 -27.54 -12.31 7.27
CA THR A 8 -27.60 -11.01 7.98
C THR A 8 -26.27 -10.62 8.63
N ASP A 9 -25.53 -11.60 9.15
CA ASP A 9 -24.24 -11.35 9.81
C ASP A 9 -23.19 -10.84 8.82
N ALA A 10 -23.21 -11.34 7.57
CA ALA A 10 -22.32 -10.87 6.51
C ALA A 10 -22.64 -9.43 6.09
N GLU A 11 -23.94 -9.10 5.99
CA GLU A 11 -24.38 -7.74 5.65
C GLU A 11 -24.00 -6.74 6.75
N GLN A 12 -24.14 -7.14 8.01
CA GLN A 12 -23.77 -6.31 9.15
C GLN A 12 -22.26 -6.08 9.20
N PHE A 13 -21.46 -7.13 8.98
CA PHE A 13 -20.01 -7.03 8.93
C PHE A 13 -19.51 -6.17 7.75
N GLN A 14 -20.19 -6.23 6.59
CA GLN A 14 -19.90 -5.34 5.46
C GLN A 14 -20.06 -3.86 5.83
N ARG A 15 -21.07 -3.52 6.63
CA ARG A 15 -21.26 -2.14 7.11
C ARG A 15 -20.11 -1.71 8.02
N PHE A 16 -19.67 -2.59 8.91
CA PHE A 16 -18.57 -2.31 9.84
C PHE A 16 -17.24 -1.99 9.12
N ILE A 17 -16.94 -2.69 8.04
CA ILE A 17 -15.69 -2.46 7.27
C ILE A 17 -15.78 -1.31 6.26
N THR A 18 -16.98 -0.75 6.06
CA THR A 18 -17.21 0.40 5.15
C THR A 18 -17.12 1.73 5.89
N ASP A 19 -17.50 1.75 7.18
CA ASP A 19 -17.38 2.92 8.04
C ASP A 19 -16.03 2.90 8.77
N GLU A 20 -15.22 3.94 8.53
CA GLU A 20 -13.85 4.07 9.05
C GLU A 20 -13.77 4.22 10.57
N ASN A 21 -14.91 4.46 11.26
CA ASN A 21 -14.96 4.71 12.71
C ASN A 21 -15.84 3.73 13.49
N THR A 22 -16.09 2.53 12.95
CA THR A 22 -16.93 1.53 13.63
C THR A 22 -16.24 0.98 14.89
N ILE A 23 -16.90 1.08 16.05
CA ILE A 23 -16.49 0.43 17.30
C ILE A 23 -17.43 -0.74 17.59
N ILE A 24 -16.87 -1.94 17.81
CA ILE A 24 -17.61 -3.13 18.26
C ILE A 24 -17.25 -3.48 19.70
N LEU A 25 -18.17 -4.11 20.43
CA LEU A 25 -17.94 -4.63 21.78
C LEU A 25 -17.75 -6.15 21.71
N VAL A 26 -16.63 -6.64 22.21
CA VAL A 26 -16.37 -8.07 22.40
C VAL A 26 -16.13 -8.29 23.89
N ASP A 27 -16.99 -9.08 24.53
CA ASP A 27 -16.95 -9.33 25.98
C ASP A 27 -16.85 -8.05 26.83
N GLY A 28 -17.58 -7.00 26.42
CA GLY A 28 -17.60 -5.70 27.09
C GLY A 28 -16.39 -4.81 26.81
N THR A 29 -15.42 -5.30 26.04
CA THR A 29 -14.23 -4.53 25.64
C THR A 29 -14.46 -3.89 24.26
N PRO A 30 -14.24 -2.58 24.09
CA PRO A 30 -14.39 -1.91 22.81
C PRO A 30 -13.20 -2.14 21.88
N TYR A 31 -13.47 -2.41 20.60
CA TYR A 31 -12.49 -2.57 19.53
C TYR A 31 -12.87 -1.71 18.33
N LEU A 32 -11.88 -1.01 17.75
CA LEU A 32 -12.03 -0.31 16.47
C LEU A 32 -11.94 -1.32 15.32
N VAL A 33 -12.93 -1.32 14.43
CA VAL A 33 -12.89 -2.11 13.20
C VAL A 33 -12.14 -1.31 12.15
N ALA A 34 -10.89 -1.70 11.90
CA ALA A 34 -10.12 -1.18 10.77
C ALA A 34 -10.09 -2.21 9.66
N ARG A 35 -10.48 -1.80 8.45
CA ARG A 35 -10.14 -2.57 7.26
C ARG A 35 -8.63 -2.50 7.09
N LEU A 36 -7.95 -3.62 7.31
CA LEU A 36 -6.56 -3.71 6.89
C LEU A 36 -6.54 -3.47 5.38
N PRO A 37 -5.74 -2.50 4.87
CA PRO A 37 -5.49 -2.44 3.45
C PRO A 37 -5.07 -3.84 3.02
N PHE A 38 -5.57 -4.30 1.88
CA PHE A 38 -5.19 -5.59 1.32
C PHE A 38 -3.73 -5.46 0.89
N MET A 39 -2.83 -5.47 1.86
CA MET A 39 -1.41 -5.52 1.65
C MET A 39 -1.12 -6.99 1.45
N ASN A 40 -0.90 -7.36 0.20
CA ASN A 40 -0.14 -8.56 -0.08
C ASN A 40 1.22 -8.47 0.62
N GLU A 41 1.93 -9.58 0.71
CA GLU A 41 3.26 -9.63 1.37
C GLU A 41 4.19 -8.50 0.89
N ILE A 42 4.11 -8.15 -0.40
CA ILE A 42 4.84 -7.03 -1.03
C ILE A 42 4.47 -5.66 -0.42
N GLY A 43 3.18 -5.38 -0.20
CA GLY A 43 2.74 -4.13 0.42
C GLY A 43 3.20 -4.01 1.88
N LEU A 44 3.24 -5.13 2.62
CA LEU A 44 3.78 -5.17 3.98
C LEU A 44 5.29 -4.92 3.99
N GLU A 45 6.02 -5.50 3.05
CA GLU A 45 7.47 -5.29 2.89
C GLU A 45 7.80 -3.82 2.61
N ILE A 46 7.08 -3.19 1.67
CA ILE A 46 7.25 -1.77 1.33
C ILE A 46 6.97 -0.85 2.52
N GLU A 47 5.93 -1.12 3.31
CA GLU A 47 5.63 -0.30 4.50
C GLU A 47 6.65 -0.52 5.62
N SER A 48 7.26 -1.71 5.70
CA SER A 48 8.24 -2.04 6.73
C SER A 48 9.65 -1.48 6.46
N ASP A 49 9.97 -1.14 5.20
CA ASP A 49 11.25 -0.56 4.79
C ASP A 49 11.09 0.91 4.35
N PRO A 50 11.46 1.88 5.22
CA PRO A 50 11.38 3.31 4.91
C PRO A 50 12.23 3.73 3.70
N ALA A 51 13.35 3.06 3.44
CA ALA A 51 14.23 3.39 2.31
C ALA A 51 13.60 2.94 0.99
N LEU A 52 13.02 1.74 0.96
CA LEU A 52 12.26 1.25 -0.19
C LEU A 52 11.05 2.15 -0.48
N LYS A 53 10.30 2.53 0.56
CA LYS A 53 9.18 3.48 0.43
C LYS A 53 9.62 4.82 -0.16
N ALA A 54 10.71 5.40 0.34
CA ALA A 54 11.25 6.66 -0.16
C ALA A 54 11.71 6.55 -1.63
N SER A 55 12.34 5.43 -2.01
CA SER A 55 12.76 5.16 -3.39
C SER A 55 11.56 5.08 -4.34
N ILE A 56 10.50 4.37 -3.94
CA ILE A 56 9.26 4.25 -4.74
C ILE A 56 8.58 5.61 -4.90
N GLU A 57 8.48 6.41 -3.83
CA GLU A 57 7.87 7.74 -3.92
C GLU A 57 8.68 8.69 -4.81
N ARG A 58 10.01 8.64 -4.77
CA ARG A 58 10.86 9.39 -5.70
C ARG A 58 10.61 8.96 -7.15
N ALA A 59 10.58 7.66 -7.42
CA ALA A 59 10.30 7.14 -8.76
C ALA A 59 8.93 7.59 -9.29
N LYS A 60 7.88 7.59 -8.45
CA LYS A 60 6.56 8.13 -8.83
C LYS A 60 6.61 9.62 -9.18
N GLN A 61 7.38 10.42 -8.44
CA GLN A 61 7.55 11.84 -8.74
C GLN A 61 8.31 12.06 -10.05
N ASP A 62 9.33 11.26 -10.32
CA ASP A 62 10.09 11.31 -11.58
C ASP A 62 9.20 10.98 -12.78
N ILE A 63 8.40 9.91 -12.68
CA ILE A 63 7.39 9.57 -13.70
C ILE A 63 6.41 10.72 -13.93
N LYS A 64 5.85 11.29 -12.86
CA LYS A 64 4.89 12.40 -12.96
C LYS A 64 5.50 13.65 -13.60
N ALA A 65 6.78 13.89 -13.35
CA ALA A 65 7.52 15.02 -13.89
C ALA A 65 8.09 14.76 -15.30
N GLY A 66 7.88 13.57 -15.87
CA GLY A 66 8.44 13.19 -17.17
C GLY A 66 9.96 12.92 -17.15
N ARG A 67 10.56 12.78 -15.97
CA ARG A 67 11.97 12.38 -15.79
C ARG A 67 12.09 10.87 -15.92
N VAL A 68 11.81 10.37 -17.11
CA VAL A 68 11.91 8.96 -17.48
C VAL A 68 12.81 8.87 -18.70
N TYR A 69 13.59 7.79 -18.77
CA TYR A 69 14.55 7.58 -19.84
C TYR A 69 14.24 6.26 -20.53
N SER A 70 14.38 6.22 -21.85
CA SER A 70 14.45 4.96 -22.58
C SER A 70 15.74 4.22 -22.23
N THR A 71 15.81 2.95 -22.60
CA THR A 71 17.02 2.14 -22.41
C THR A 71 18.22 2.77 -23.12
N GLU A 72 18.03 3.25 -24.35
CA GLU A 72 19.08 3.90 -25.14
C GLU A 72 19.54 5.22 -24.49
N GLU A 73 18.59 6.06 -24.05
CA GLU A 73 18.91 7.31 -23.35
C GLU A 73 19.69 7.05 -22.06
N ALA A 74 19.30 6.03 -21.29
CA ALA A 74 20.01 5.64 -20.08
C ALA A 74 21.45 5.16 -20.36
N ILE A 75 21.67 4.41 -21.45
CA ILE A 75 23.01 3.97 -21.86
C ILE A 75 23.87 5.17 -22.26
N GLU A 76 23.34 6.11 -23.05
CA GLU A 76 24.07 7.33 -23.43
C GLU A 76 24.44 8.18 -22.22
N MET A 77 23.54 8.32 -21.24
CA MET A 77 23.82 9.05 -20.00
C MET A 77 24.90 8.38 -19.15
N LEU A 78 24.96 7.04 -19.13
CA LEU A 78 26.03 6.29 -18.47
C LEU A 78 27.38 6.52 -19.16
N GLU A 79 27.41 6.48 -20.50
CA GLU A 79 28.63 6.73 -21.28
C GLU A 79 29.15 8.17 -21.12
N ARG A 80 28.24 9.14 -20.96
CA ARG A 80 28.57 10.55 -20.70
C ARG A 80 28.95 10.83 -19.25
N GLY A 81 28.80 9.86 -18.34
CA GLY A 81 29.03 10.04 -16.90
C GLY A 81 28.02 10.96 -16.23
N GLU A 82 26.83 11.11 -16.79
CA GLU A 82 25.76 11.99 -16.30
C GLU A 82 24.94 11.34 -15.18
N PHE A 83 25.16 10.05 -14.91
CA PHE A 83 24.75 9.41 -13.67
C PHE A 83 25.79 9.68 -12.57
N GLY A 84 25.56 10.70 -11.74
CA GLY A 84 26.29 10.89 -10.48
C GLY A 84 25.77 12.07 -9.64
N PRO A 85 25.87 12.01 -8.29
CA PRO A 85 26.55 10.99 -7.47
C PRO A 85 25.69 9.76 -7.10
#